data_AF-A0A269TJM1-F1
#
_entry.id   AF-A0A269TJM1-F1
#
_cell.length_a   1.000
_cell.length_b   1.000
_cell.length_c   1.000
_cell.angle_alpha   90.00
_cell.angle_beta   90.00
_cell.angle_gamma   90.00
#
_symmetry.space_group_name_H-M   'P 1'
#
loop_
_entity.id
_entity.type
_entity.pdbx_description
1 polymer ?
#
loop_
_entity_poly.entity_id
_entity_poly.type
_entity_poly.pdbx_seq_one_letter_code
_entity_poly.pdbx_strand_id
1 'polypeptide(L)'
;MKYDEYLKILSERLKTGSDFYLSLLKNIIDNPYRYSGLFWYSNSVTKMMQNITQSIEIKFGDFLEDIVREYFSRMGYENLNNKLMIKDNKDKLLIDQFFKSNDTLFVIEMKIRDDHDSTKKRSVTKFYFKS
;
A
#
# COMPACT_ATOMS: atom_id res chain seq x y z
N MET A 1 17.44 1.58 -10.10
CA MET A 1 16.50 0.72 -10.84
C MET A 1 16.48 1.16 -12.30
N LYS A 2 16.50 0.23 -13.25
CA LYS A 2 16.31 0.57 -14.68
C LYS A 2 14.81 0.71 -15.00
N TYR A 3 14.49 1.40 -16.09
CA TYR A 3 13.11 1.64 -16.52
C TYR A 3 12.30 0.33 -16.69
N ASP A 4 12.90 -0.70 -17.28
CA ASP A 4 12.22 -1.98 -17.51
C ASP A 4 11.91 -2.74 -16.21
N GLU A 5 12.81 -2.65 -15.21
CA GLU A 5 12.60 -3.23 -13.88
C GLU A 5 11.42 -2.53 -13.17
N TYR A 6 11.35 -1.21 -13.28
CA TYR A 6 10.25 -0.41 -12.76
C TYR A 6 8.92 -0.81 -13.39
N LEU A 7 8.87 -0.90 -14.74
CA LEU A 7 7.66 -1.29 -15.47
C LEU A 7 7.19 -2.69 -15.08
N LYS A 8 8.12 -3.61 -14.85
CA LYS A 8 7.79 -4.96 -14.40
C LYS A 8 7.06 -4.94 -13.06
N ILE A 9 7.64 -4.30 -12.04
CA ILE A 9 7.04 -4.22 -10.69
C ILE A 9 5.67 -3.50 -10.76
N LEU A 10 5.58 -2.44 -11.58
CA LEU A 10 4.33 -1.71 -11.78
C LEU A 10 3.24 -2.62 -12.37
N SER A 11 3.57 -3.37 -13.42
CA SER A 11 2.63 -4.26 -14.12
C SER A 11 2.17 -5.45 -13.26
N GLU A 12 3.04 -5.97 -12.39
CA GLU A 12 2.70 -7.06 -11.46
C GLU A 12 1.67 -6.63 -10.41
N ARG A 13 1.74 -5.37 -9.95
CA ARG A 13 0.84 -4.82 -8.94
C ARG A 13 -0.44 -4.23 -9.53
N LEU A 14 -0.32 -3.45 -10.60
CA LEU A 14 -1.45 -2.80 -11.26
C LEU A 14 -1.92 -3.62 -12.45
N LYS A 15 -2.87 -4.52 -12.19
CA LYS A 15 -3.65 -5.16 -13.26
C LYS A 15 -4.37 -4.08 -14.06
N THR A 16 -4.09 -4.02 -15.36
CA THR A 16 -4.76 -3.13 -16.31
C THR A 16 -5.54 -3.96 -17.33
N GLY A 17 -6.47 -3.33 -18.06
CA GLY A 17 -7.20 -4.00 -19.14
C GLY A 17 -8.15 -5.11 -18.67
N SER A 18 -8.21 -6.22 -19.41
CA SER A 18 -9.20 -7.30 -19.25
C SER A 18 -9.19 -7.95 -17.86
N ASP A 19 -8.01 -8.14 -17.27
CA ASP A 19 -7.86 -8.79 -15.96
C ASP A 19 -8.45 -7.95 -14.82
N PHE A 20 -8.34 -6.62 -14.95
CA PHE A 20 -8.99 -5.70 -14.03
C PHE A 20 -10.50 -5.84 -14.10
N TYR A 21 -11.09 -5.78 -15.32
CA TYR A 21 -12.53 -5.91 -15.51
C TYR A 21 -13.07 -7.25 -15.01
N LEU A 22 -12.34 -8.36 -15.24
CA LEU A 22 -12.72 -9.67 -14.74
C LEU A 22 -12.73 -9.71 -13.20
N SER A 23 -11.71 -9.14 -12.55
CA SER A 23 -11.65 -9.07 -11.08
C SER A 23 -12.76 -8.21 -10.50
N LEU A 24 -13.09 -7.10 -11.17
CA LEU A 24 -14.18 -6.21 -10.80
C LEU A 24 -15.53 -6.91 -10.90
N LEU A 25 -15.78 -7.62 -12.01
CA LEU A 25 -17.02 -8.38 -12.21
C LEU A 25 -17.20 -9.46 -11.14
N LYS A 26 -16.16 -10.22 -10.82
CA LYS A 26 -16.18 -11.21 -9.73
C LYS A 26 -16.54 -10.55 -8.40
N ASN A 27 -15.89 -9.43 -8.05
CA ASN A 27 -16.20 -8.71 -6.82
C ASN A 27 -17.65 -8.21 -6.73
N ILE A 28 -18.26 -7.83 -7.86
CA ILE A 28 -19.67 -7.43 -7.92
C ILE A 28 -20.58 -8.63 -7.71
N ILE A 29 -20.30 -9.75 -8.36
CA ILE A 29 -21.06 -11.00 -8.22
C ILE A 29 -20.98 -11.53 -6.79
N ASP A 30 -19.81 -11.48 -6.17
CA ASP A 30 -19.59 -11.98 -4.81
C ASP A 30 -20.19 -11.07 -3.73
N ASN A 31 -20.37 -9.77 -4.03
CA ASN A 31 -20.86 -8.77 -3.06
C ASN A 31 -21.94 -7.84 -3.65
N PRO A 32 -23.05 -8.36 -4.18
CA PRO A 32 -24.02 -7.58 -4.95
C PRO A 32 -24.67 -6.47 -4.11
N TYR A 33 -24.88 -6.72 -2.81
CA TYR A 33 -25.46 -5.77 -1.85
C TYR A 33 -24.60 -4.51 -1.63
N ARG A 34 -23.28 -4.60 -1.84
CA ARG A 34 -22.35 -3.45 -1.74
C ARG A 34 -22.58 -2.43 -2.86
N TYR A 35 -23.14 -2.88 -3.98
CA TYR A 35 -23.37 -2.08 -5.18
C TYR A 35 -24.86 -1.81 -5.44
N SER A 36 -25.78 -2.61 -4.91
CA SER A 36 -27.22 -2.35 -5.05
C SER A 36 -27.67 -1.19 -4.14
N GLY A 37 -28.05 -0.05 -4.72
CA GLY A 37 -28.48 1.15 -4.02
C GLY A 37 -29.92 1.08 -3.49
N LEU A 38 -30.33 -0.05 -2.93
CA LEU A 38 -31.75 -0.33 -2.62
C LEU A 38 -32.35 0.58 -1.54
N PHE A 39 -31.55 1.31 -0.75
CA PHE A 39 -32.05 2.09 0.39
C PHE A 39 -31.34 3.43 0.70
N TRP A 40 -30.38 3.92 -0.10
CA TRP A 40 -29.63 5.16 0.22
C TRP A 40 -29.42 6.08 -0.99
N TYR A 41 -29.31 7.39 -0.73
CA TYR A 41 -29.16 8.50 -1.69
C TYR A 41 -27.94 8.39 -2.63
N SER A 42 -26.94 7.55 -2.32
CA SER A 42 -25.76 7.35 -3.17
C SER A 42 -26.01 6.32 -4.27
N ASN A 43 -25.89 6.78 -5.52
CA ASN A 43 -26.03 5.96 -6.72
C ASN A 43 -25.03 4.79 -6.72
N SER A 44 -25.50 3.59 -7.09
CA SER A 44 -24.71 2.38 -7.32
C SER A 44 -23.41 2.61 -8.09
N VAL A 45 -23.45 3.49 -9.10
CA VAL A 45 -22.28 3.87 -9.90
C VAL A 45 -21.20 4.52 -9.03
N THR A 46 -21.57 5.41 -8.12
CA THR A 46 -20.63 6.12 -7.24
C THR A 46 -19.95 5.14 -6.27
N LYS A 47 -20.69 4.19 -5.70
CA LYS A 47 -20.13 3.15 -4.83
C LYS A 47 -19.15 2.25 -5.57
N MET A 48 -19.48 1.89 -6.81
CA MET A 48 -18.61 1.10 -7.67
C MET A 48 -17.31 1.85 -7.98
N MET A 49 -17.40 3.14 -8.35
CA MET A 49 -16.22 3.98 -8.61
C MET A 49 -15.35 4.13 -7.37
N GLN A 50 -15.95 4.38 -6.20
CA GLN A 50 -15.21 4.45 -4.94
C GLN A 50 -14.44 3.16 -4.64
N ASN A 51 -15.08 2.00 -4.84
CA ASN A 51 -14.42 0.71 -4.63
C ASN A 51 -13.24 0.49 -5.60
N ILE A 52 -13.40 0.89 -6.87
CA ILE A 52 -12.33 0.82 -7.87
C ILE A 52 -11.17 1.72 -7.46
N THR A 53 -11.44 3.00 -7.16
CA THR A 53 -10.41 3.96 -6.78
C THR A 53 -9.64 3.51 -5.54
N GLN A 54 -10.36 3.06 -4.49
CA GLN A 54 -9.73 2.51 -3.28
C GLN A 54 -8.86 1.30 -3.60
N SER A 55 -9.32 0.39 -4.45
CA SER A 55 -8.52 -0.78 -4.84
C SER A 55 -7.25 -0.39 -5.60
N ILE A 56 -7.32 0.64 -6.45
CA ILE A 56 -6.15 1.16 -7.18
C ILE A 56 -5.19 1.83 -6.20
N GLU A 57 -5.70 2.67 -5.30
CA GLU A 57 -4.90 3.37 -4.28
C GLU A 57 -4.13 2.39 -3.39
N ILE A 58 -4.79 1.32 -2.92
CA ILE A 58 -4.14 0.26 -2.13
C ILE A 58 -3.01 -0.41 -2.94
N LYS A 59 -3.28 -0.82 -4.18
CA LYS A 59 -2.27 -1.47 -5.04
C LYS A 59 -1.10 -0.54 -5.38
N PHE A 60 -1.38 0.75 -5.51
CA PHE A 60 -0.36 1.77 -5.71
C PHE A 60 0.49 1.99 -4.45
N GLY A 61 -0.13 1.91 -3.26
CA GLY A 61 0.51 1.75 -1.96
C GLY A 61 1.56 0.64 -1.97
N ASP A 62 1.10 -0.58 -2.18
CA ASP A 62 1.94 -1.78 -2.24
C ASP A 62 3.08 -1.62 -3.26
N PHE A 63 2.78 -1.03 -4.42
CA PHE A 63 3.78 -0.76 -5.45
C PHE A 63 4.89 0.17 -4.96
N LEU A 64 4.54 1.30 -4.32
CA LEU A 64 5.56 2.21 -3.78
C LEU A 64 6.38 1.56 -2.67
N GLU A 65 5.75 0.72 -1.83
CA GLU A 65 6.47 -0.04 -0.81
C GLU A 65 7.52 -0.97 -1.43
N ASP A 66 7.17 -1.70 -2.50
CA ASP A 66 8.11 -2.58 -3.21
C ASP A 66 9.28 -1.79 -3.82
N ILE A 67 8.98 -0.64 -4.44
CA ILE A 67 10.00 0.24 -5.03
C ILE A 67 10.96 0.74 -3.94
N VAL A 68 10.44 1.25 -2.83
CA VAL A 68 11.25 1.78 -1.72
C VAL A 68 12.13 0.69 -1.12
N ARG A 69 11.59 -0.51 -0.90
CA ARG A 69 12.34 -1.67 -0.40
C ARG A 69 13.51 -2.05 -1.33
N GLU A 70 13.28 -2.05 -2.64
CA GLU A 70 14.32 -2.34 -3.63
C GLU A 70 15.42 -1.26 -3.63
N TYR A 71 15.04 0.02 -3.48
CA TYR A 71 16.00 1.11 -3.35
C TYR A 71 16.89 0.97 -2.11
N PHE A 72 16.31 0.70 -0.94
CA PHE A 72 17.09 0.49 0.28
C PHE A 72 18.04 -0.71 0.17
N SER A 73 17.60 -1.80 -0.47
CA SER A 73 18.47 -2.95 -0.74
C SER A 73 19.69 -2.56 -1.59
N ARG A 74 19.48 -1.77 -2.66
CA ARG A 74 20.57 -1.29 -3.52
C ARG A 74 21.51 -0.30 -2.83
N MET A 75 21.03 0.39 -1.80
CA MET A 75 21.85 1.26 -0.95
C MET A 75 22.64 0.50 0.12
N GLY A 76 22.51 -0.84 0.18
CA GLY A 76 23.23 -1.70 1.12
C GLY A 76 22.52 -1.91 2.46
N TYR A 77 21.24 -1.55 2.58
CA TYR A 77 20.43 -1.88 3.75
C TYR A 77 19.93 -3.32 3.66
N GLU A 78 19.90 -4.01 4.80
CA GLU A 78 19.33 -5.34 4.91
C GLU A 78 17.82 -5.24 5.15
N ASN A 79 17.03 -5.80 4.24
CA ASN A 79 15.57 -5.87 4.38
C ASN A 79 15.18 -6.94 5.41
N LEU A 80 14.47 -6.53 6.46
CA LEU A 80 13.96 -7.42 7.49
C LEU A 80 12.49 -7.80 7.24
N ASN A 81 11.99 -8.79 7.99
CA ASN A 81 10.61 -9.23 7.88
C ASN A 81 9.64 -8.21 8.51
N ASN A 82 8.79 -7.65 7.68
CA ASN A 82 7.76 -6.66 8.03
C ASN A 82 6.62 -7.21 8.89
N LYS A 83 6.51 -8.53 9.06
CA LYS A 83 5.48 -9.19 9.88
C LYS A 83 6.08 -9.61 11.20
N LEU A 84 5.90 -8.78 12.23
CA LEU A 84 6.37 -9.07 13.58
C LEU A 84 5.25 -9.69 14.39
N MET A 85 5.54 -10.81 15.05
CA MET A 85 4.63 -11.41 16.02
C MET A 85 4.93 -10.84 17.41
N ILE A 86 3.91 -10.27 18.05
CA ILE A 86 4.01 -9.86 19.44
C ILE A 86 3.81 -11.11 20.30
N LYS A 87 4.83 -11.50 21.08
CA LYS A 87 4.86 -12.74 21.88
C LYS A 87 3.66 -12.88 22.80
N ASP A 88 3.11 -11.78 23.31
CA ASP A 88 2.16 -11.81 24.41
C ASP A 88 0.68 -11.79 23.99
N ASN A 89 0.34 -11.43 22.74
CA ASN A 89 -1.05 -11.19 22.35
C ASN A 89 -1.52 -11.90 21.07
N LYS A 90 -0.67 -12.72 20.42
CA LYS A 90 -0.90 -13.28 19.07
C LYS A 90 -1.19 -12.24 17.97
N ASP A 91 -1.16 -10.96 18.29
CA ASP A 91 -1.33 -9.87 17.34
C ASP A 91 -0.10 -9.75 16.44
N LYS A 92 -0.39 -9.51 15.16
CA LYS A 92 0.62 -9.29 14.12
C LYS A 92 0.77 -7.79 13.93
N LEU A 93 1.97 -7.29 14.17
CA LEU A 93 2.34 -5.95 13.75
C LEU A 93 2.84 -6.02 12.31
N LEU A 94 2.14 -5.32 11.43
CA LEU A 94 2.55 -5.12 10.04
C LEU A 94 3.24 -3.77 9.96
N ILE A 95 4.47 -3.77 9.46
CA ILE A 95 5.28 -2.58 9.25
C ILE A 95 5.50 -2.44 7.75
N ASP A 96 5.31 -1.25 7.18
CA ASP A 96 5.48 -1.05 5.73
C ASP A 96 6.93 -1.29 5.32
N GLN A 97 7.89 -0.83 6.12
CA GLN A 97 9.31 -1.00 5.87
C GLN A 97 10.12 -1.26 7.14
N PHE A 98 10.91 -2.33 7.14
CA PHE A 98 11.81 -2.68 8.23
C PHE A 98 13.19 -3.03 7.69
N PHE A 99 14.20 -2.26 8.09
CA PHE A 99 15.58 -2.42 7.59
C PHE A 99 16.61 -2.41 8.71
N LYS A 100 17.79 -2.93 8.39
CA LYS A 100 18.99 -2.83 9.22
C LYS A 100 20.14 -2.25 8.43
N SER A 101 20.92 -1.39 9.08
CA SER A 101 22.24 -0.98 8.60
C SER A 101 23.17 -0.92 9.79
N ASN A 102 24.28 -1.68 9.72
CA ASN A 102 25.18 -1.89 10.85
C ASN A 102 24.39 -2.36 12.10
N ASP A 103 24.55 -1.69 13.24
CA ASP A 103 23.82 -1.99 14.48
C ASP A 103 22.55 -1.15 14.67
N THR A 104 22.08 -0.47 13.62
CA THR A 104 20.87 0.36 13.67
C THR A 104 19.72 -0.29 12.94
N LEU A 105 18.56 -0.32 13.59
CA LEU A 105 17.29 -0.78 13.04
C LEU A 105 16.41 0.42 12.66
N PHE A 106 15.79 0.33 11.48
CA PHE A 106 14.94 1.38 10.92
C PHE A 106 13.55 0.82 10.65
N VAL A 107 12.53 1.49 11.19
CA VAL A 107 11.11 1.20 10.93
C VAL A 107 10.48 2.42 10.30
N ILE A 108 9.84 2.26 9.15
CA ILE A 108 9.21 3.35 8.40
C ILE A 108 7.76 2.95 8.09
N GLU A 109 6.84 3.86 8.41
CA GLU A 109 5.45 3.83 8.01
C GLU A 109 5.27 4.75 6.80
N MET A 110 4.57 4.27 5.77
CA MET A 110 4.31 4.97 4.52
C MET A 110 2.84 5.37 4.42
N LYS A 111 2.61 6.58 3.89
CA LYS A 111 1.27 7.09 3.57
C LYS A 111 1.35 7.83 2.26
N ILE A 112 0.52 7.44 1.30
CA ILE A 112 0.34 8.15 0.03
C ILE A 112 -0.76 9.20 0.26
N ARG A 113 -0.50 10.45 -0.10
CA ARG A 113 -1.51 11.53 -0.07
C ARG A 113 -1.37 12.43 -1.29
N ASP A 114 -2.51 12.87 -1.80
CA ASP A 114 -2.64 13.87 -2.86
C ASP A 114 -2.71 15.25 -2.16
N ASP A 115 -1.62 16.01 -2.20
CA ASP A 115 -1.45 17.20 -1.37
C ASP A 115 -2.45 18.32 -1.74
N HIS A 116 -3.42 18.57 -0.87
CA HIS A 116 -4.00 19.90 -0.67
C HIS A 116 -4.28 20.17 0.82
N ASP A 117 -3.31 19.91 1.70
CA ASP A 117 -3.41 20.29 3.12
C ASP A 117 -2.04 20.69 3.71
N SER A 118 -1.62 21.92 3.42
CA SER A 118 -0.38 22.54 3.91
C SER A 118 -0.41 22.95 5.39
N THR A 119 -1.30 22.38 6.20
CA THR A 119 -1.47 22.78 7.61
C THR A 119 -1.71 21.61 8.56
N LYS A 120 -0.90 20.55 8.52
CA LYS A 120 -0.96 19.51 9.58
C LYS A 120 0.39 19.25 10.23
N LYS A 121 0.56 19.92 11.37
CA LYS A 121 1.56 19.64 12.40
C LYS A 121 1.56 18.14 12.72
N ARG A 122 2.75 17.51 12.58
CA ARG A 122 3.18 16.25 13.20
C ARG A 122 2.33 15.01 12.88
N SER A 123 2.69 14.31 11.80
CA SER A 123 2.92 12.86 11.89
C SER A 123 4.43 12.66 11.81
N VAL A 124 5.08 12.75 12.97
CA VAL A 124 6.53 12.57 13.07
C VAL A 124 6.82 11.08 12.93
N THR A 125 7.23 10.65 11.73
CA THR A 125 8.09 9.48 11.61
C THR A 125 9.42 9.86 12.25
N LYS A 126 9.65 9.36 13.46
CA LYS A 126 10.81 9.70 14.27
C LYS A 126 11.97 8.81 13.80
N PHE A 127 12.81 9.35 12.92
CA PHE A 127 14.08 8.73 12.58
C PHE A 127 15.02 8.83 13.78
N TYR A 128 15.34 7.70 14.41
CA TYR A 128 16.40 7.64 15.40
C TYR A 128 17.72 7.39 14.67
N PHE A 129 18.40 8.46 14.26
CA PHE A 129 19.82 8.41 13.92
C PHE A 129 20.61 8.67 15.19
N LYS A 130 21.27 7.66 15.74
CA LYS A 130 22.29 7.84 16.77
C LYS A 130 23.64 7.64 16.11
N SER A 131 24.38 8.74 15.95
CA SER A 131 25.80 8.79 15.57
C SER A 131 26.67 8.15 16.64
#